data_AF-A0A3M0XZ47-F1
#
_entry.id   AF-A0A3M0XZ47-F1
#
_cell.length_a   1.000
_cell.length_b   1.000
_cell.length_c   1.000
_cell.angle_alpha   90.00
_cell.angle_beta   90.00
_cell.angle_gamma   90.00
#
_symmetry.space_group_name_H-M   'P 1'
#
loop_
_entity.id
_entity.type
_entity.pdbx_description
1 polymer ?
#
loop_
_entity_poly.entity_id
_entity_poly.type
_entity_poly.pdbx_seq_one_letter_code
_entity_poly.pdbx_strand_id
1 'polypeptide(L)'
;MPGGTFLGGMRNAALNFNGNTYVELPNNEAIRARDFTFAAWVYWRGGEAWQRVFDFGRDKGHYIFFTPSTDERRMRFQVRNGGPEIFVEINESFPINRWVHLAVTLDGNTGRIYIDGVLRAEGNMPVDPKDVAQRNWLGKSQYGSDPLFDGMLDEVYIMHRALSAEEVNAMA
;
A
#
# COMPACT_ATOMS: atom_id res chain seq x y z
N MET A 1 5.77 -17.91 7.93
CA MET A 1 6.68 -18.37 6.86
C MET A 1 6.44 -17.48 5.65
N PRO A 2 7.47 -16.97 4.95
CA PRO A 2 7.28 -16.35 3.64
C PRO A 2 6.75 -17.43 2.69
N GLY A 3 5.64 -17.17 2.00
CA GLY A 3 5.03 -18.15 1.12
C GLY A 3 3.58 -17.81 0.78
N GLY A 4 3.38 -16.94 -0.20
CA GLY A 4 2.10 -16.80 -0.88
C GLY A 4 1.90 -17.93 -1.89
N THR A 5 0.67 -18.38 -2.07
CA THR A 5 0.29 -19.28 -3.17
C THR A 5 -0.22 -18.45 -4.35
N PHE A 6 -0.05 -18.93 -5.59
CA PHE A 6 -0.63 -18.28 -6.75
C PHE A 6 -2.05 -18.82 -7.01
N LEU A 7 -3.04 -17.92 -7.21
CA LEU A 7 -4.42 -18.24 -7.60
C LEU A 7 -4.78 -17.53 -8.92
N GLY A 8 -5.93 -17.84 -9.53
CA GLY A 8 -6.44 -17.07 -10.68
C GLY A 8 -6.54 -15.58 -10.35
N GLY A 9 -5.76 -14.76 -11.07
CA GLY A 9 -5.62 -13.33 -10.88
C GLY A 9 -6.54 -12.51 -11.79
N MET A 10 -6.37 -11.18 -11.76
CA MET A 10 -7.12 -10.26 -12.61
C MET A 10 -6.75 -10.44 -14.09
N ARG A 11 -5.47 -10.68 -14.37
CA ARG A 11 -4.99 -10.97 -15.74
C ARG A 11 -4.30 -12.33 -15.87
N ASN A 12 -3.69 -12.85 -14.80
CA ASN A 12 -3.03 -14.17 -14.78
C ASN A 12 -3.06 -14.85 -13.40
N ALA A 13 -1.98 -14.72 -12.62
CA ALA A 13 -1.77 -15.40 -11.37
C ALA A 13 -1.52 -14.36 -10.26
N ALA A 14 -2.39 -14.33 -9.26
CA ALA A 14 -2.28 -13.39 -8.16
C ALA A 14 -1.57 -13.99 -6.95
N LEU A 15 -0.81 -13.15 -6.25
CA LEU A 15 -0.22 -13.48 -4.96
C LEU A 15 -1.33 -13.55 -3.90
N ASN A 16 -1.57 -14.73 -3.34
CA ASN A 16 -2.60 -14.95 -2.34
C ASN A 16 -2.09 -14.76 -0.91
N PHE A 17 -2.78 -13.91 -0.17
CA PHE A 17 -2.60 -13.68 1.26
C PHE A 17 -3.84 -14.24 1.98
N ASN A 18 -3.63 -15.15 2.92
CA ASN A 18 -4.71 -15.86 3.61
C ASN A 18 -4.88 -15.43 5.07
N GLY A 19 -4.46 -14.21 5.41
CA GLY A 19 -4.40 -13.72 6.79
C GLY A 19 -3.29 -14.33 7.66
N ASN A 20 -2.46 -15.22 7.11
CA ASN A 20 -1.32 -15.84 7.81
C ASN A 20 0.01 -15.72 7.04
N THR A 21 -0.04 -15.22 5.81
CA THR A 21 1.12 -15.09 4.92
C THR A 21 1.42 -13.63 4.63
N TYR A 22 2.67 -13.36 4.29
CA TYR A 22 3.14 -12.06 3.82
C TYR A 22 4.34 -12.28 2.91
N VAL A 23 4.71 -11.24 2.16
CA VAL A 23 5.91 -11.23 1.33
C VAL A 23 6.86 -10.15 1.80
N GLU A 24 8.13 -10.49 1.88
CA GLU A 24 9.21 -9.54 2.15
C GLU A 24 9.96 -9.24 0.86
N LEU A 25 10.06 -7.95 0.56
CA LEU A 25 10.75 -7.44 -0.61
C LEU A 25 12.18 -7.04 -0.24
N PRO A 26 13.17 -7.29 -1.11
CA PRO A 26 14.52 -6.78 -0.89
C PRO A 26 14.49 -5.25 -0.84
N ASN A 27 15.38 -4.67 -0.05
CA ASN A 27 15.57 -3.22 -0.10
C ASN A 27 16.19 -2.86 -1.45
N ASN A 28 15.54 -2.01 -2.24
CA ASN A 28 15.96 -1.66 -3.58
C ASN A 28 15.81 -0.15 -3.83
N GLU A 29 16.38 0.33 -4.93
CA GLU A 29 16.38 1.76 -5.27
C GLU A 29 14.97 2.31 -5.51
N ALA A 30 14.04 1.48 -6.01
CA ALA A 30 12.64 1.87 -6.23
C ALA A 30 11.94 2.31 -4.93
N ILE A 31 12.30 1.66 -3.82
CA ILE A 31 11.74 1.92 -2.50
C ILE A 31 12.53 3.03 -1.76
N ARG A 32 13.79 3.28 -2.16
CA ARG A 32 14.70 4.26 -1.54
C ARG A 32 14.77 5.60 -2.26
N ALA A 33 13.73 5.94 -3.00
CA ALA A 33 13.64 7.21 -3.71
C ALA A 33 13.00 8.30 -2.84
N ARG A 34 13.07 9.55 -3.32
CA ARG A 34 12.34 10.68 -2.74
C ARG A 34 10.87 10.67 -3.17
N ASP A 35 10.66 10.46 -4.46
CA ASP A 35 9.32 10.27 -5.03
C ASP A 35 9.03 8.77 -5.14
N PHE A 36 7.76 8.40 -5.12
CA PHE A 36 7.37 7.00 -4.99
C PHE A 36 6.02 6.72 -5.61
N THR A 37 5.88 5.53 -6.19
CA THR A 37 4.57 4.96 -6.54
C THR A 37 4.51 3.51 -6.10
N PHE A 38 3.40 3.15 -5.45
CA PHE A 38 2.93 1.77 -5.37
C PHE A 38 1.63 1.65 -6.15
N ALA A 39 1.54 0.68 -7.06
CA ALA A 39 0.30 0.35 -7.76
C ALA A 39 0.11 -1.16 -7.82
N ALA A 40 -1.13 -1.63 -7.69
CA ALA A 40 -1.48 -3.04 -7.82
C ALA A 40 -2.98 -3.20 -8.09
N TRP A 41 -3.35 -4.32 -8.70
CA TRP A 41 -4.70 -4.85 -8.53
C TRP A 41 -4.80 -5.48 -7.15
N VAL A 42 -5.81 -5.06 -6.39
CA VAL A 42 -6.05 -5.50 -5.02
C VAL A 42 -7.43 -6.12 -4.91
N TYR A 43 -7.49 -7.36 -4.43
CA TYR A 43 -8.72 -8.01 -4.01
C TYR A 43 -8.67 -8.15 -2.50
N TRP A 44 -9.51 -7.41 -1.78
CA TRP A 44 -9.57 -7.50 -0.31
C TRP A 44 -10.77 -8.34 0.12
N ARG A 45 -10.56 -9.31 1.01
CA ARG A 45 -11.64 -10.17 1.55
C ARG A 45 -12.35 -9.55 2.77
N GLY A 46 -11.90 -8.38 3.21
CA GLY A 46 -12.40 -7.72 4.42
C GLY A 46 -11.61 -8.15 5.66
N GLY A 47 -12.23 -7.95 6.83
CA GLY A 47 -11.68 -8.33 8.14
C GLY A 47 -11.41 -7.13 9.04
N GLU A 48 -10.55 -7.34 10.04
CA GLU A 48 -10.21 -6.33 11.05
C GLU A 48 -9.46 -5.13 10.45
N ALA A 49 -9.55 -3.99 11.14
CA ALA A 49 -8.84 -2.77 10.77
C ALA A 49 -7.32 -2.96 10.78
N TRP A 50 -6.61 -2.07 10.07
CA TRP A 50 -5.15 -1.97 10.06
C TRP A 50 -4.40 -3.10 9.35
N GLN A 51 -5.09 -3.96 8.59
CA GLN A 51 -4.43 -4.78 7.56
C GLN A 51 -3.63 -3.88 6.61
N ARG A 52 -2.45 -4.30 6.16
CA ARG A 52 -1.61 -3.52 5.24
C ARG A 52 -1.55 -4.16 3.88
N VAL A 53 -1.86 -3.42 2.82
CA VAL A 53 -1.58 -3.87 1.45
C VAL A 53 -0.07 -3.92 1.25
N PHE A 54 0.60 -2.81 1.59
CA PHE A 54 2.05 -2.73 1.75
C PHE A 54 2.38 -1.92 3.00
N ASP A 55 3.54 -2.20 3.60
CA ASP A 55 4.13 -1.43 4.69
C ASP A 55 5.65 -1.47 4.53
N PHE A 56 6.24 -0.32 4.19
CA PHE A 56 7.68 -0.17 4.00
C PHE A 56 8.22 0.70 5.12
N GLY A 57 9.07 0.12 5.97
CA GLY A 57 9.50 0.84 7.16
C GLY A 57 10.65 0.17 7.88
N ARG A 58 11.13 0.80 8.96
CA ARG A 58 12.15 0.21 9.82
C ARG A 58 11.59 -0.19 11.16
N ASP A 59 10.57 0.50 11.68
CA ASP A 59 9.94 0.28 12.98
C ASP A 59 8.60 1.03 13.06
N LYS A 60 7.93 1.04 14.23
CA LYS A 60 6.62 1.70 14.45
C LYS A 60 6.68 3.24 14.45
N GLY A 61 7.87 3.83 14.34
CA GLY A 61 8.10 5.26 14.22
C GLY A 61 8.49 5.70 12.81
N HIS A 62 8.77 4.76 11.90
CA HIS A 62 9.35 5.06 10.59
C HIS A 62 8.79 4.10 9.53
N TYR A 63 7.79 4.57 8.79
CA TYR A 63 7.12 3.76 7.77
C TYR A 63 6.39 4.63 6.74
N ILE A 64 6.02 3.97 5.64
CA ILE A 64 5.05 4.38 4.63
C ILE A 64 4.16 3.18 4.30
N PHE A 65 2.85 3.31 4.43
CA PHE A 65 1.92 2.20 4.21
C PHE A 65 0.62 2.66 3.55
N PHE A 66 -0.10 1.71 2.96
CA PHE A 66 -1.54 1.82 2.69
C PHE A 66 -2.33 0.74 3.46
N THR A 67 -3.46 1.15 4.05
CA THR A 67 -4.44 0.25 4.66
C THR A 67 -5.82 0.42 3.99
N PRO A 68 -6.53 -0.68 3.68
CA PRO A 68 -7.87 -0.62 3.11
C PRO A 68 -8.93 -0.21 4.15
N SER A 69 -8.64 -0.30 5.46
CA SER A 69 -9.58 0.05 6.52
C SER A 69 -8.90 0.46 7.82
N THR A 70 -9.20 1.66 8.30
CA THR A 70 -9.01 2.07 9.70
C THR A 70 -10.16 1.56 10.59
N ASP A 71 -10.13 1.88 11.88
CA ASP A 71 -11.22 1.61 12.82
C ASP A 71 -12.54 2.27 12.39
N GLU A 72 -12.48 3.45 11.77
CA GLU A 72 -13.65 4.15 11.21
C GLU A 72 -14.00 3.70 9.79
N ARG A 73 -13.43 2.58 9.30
CA ARG A 73 -13.69 2.00 7.98
C ARG A 73 -13.31 2.90 6.80
N ARG A 74 -12.24 3.68 6.98
CA ARG A 74 -11.66 4.58 5.97
C ARG A 74 -10.44 3.93 5.32
N MET A 75 -10.19 4.24 4.05
CA MET A 75 -8.91 3.92 3.41
C MET A 75 -7.87 4.96 3.82
N ARG A 76 -6.64 4.55 4.12
CA ARG A 76 -5.60 5.47 4.56
C ARG A 76 -4.24 5.17 3.94
N PHE A 77 -3.63 6.21 3.38
CA PHE A 77 -2.21 6.27 3.06
C PHE A 77 -1.51 7.09 4.14
N GLN A 78 -0.51 6.51 4.82
CA GLN A 78 0.12 7.13 6.00
C GLN A 78 1.63 7.01 5.94
N VAL A 79 2.28 8.04 6.47
CA VAL A 79 3.73 8.09 6.69
C VAL A 79 4.03 8.49 8.13
N ARG A 80 5.19 8.04 8.61
CA ARG A 80 5.76 8.50 9.88
C ARG A 80 7.28 8.49 9.77
N ASN A 81 7.94 9.53 10.28
CA ASN A 81 9.40 9.62 10.35
C ASN A 81 9.81 10.28 11.69
N GLY A 82 9.80 9.51 12.78
CA GLY A 82 10.19 9.95 14.13
C GLY A 82 9.20 10.90 14.84
N GLY A 83 8.36 11.61 14.08
CA GLY A 83 7.37 12.57 14.56
C GLY A 83 5.92 12.05 14.62
N PRO A 84 4.92 12.95 14.51
CA PRO A 84 3.50 12.56 14.46
C PRO A 84 3.19 11.77 13.19
N GLU A 85 2.08 11.04 13.23
CA GLU A 85 1.53 10.35 12.06
C GLU A 85 0.95 11.38 11.08
N ILE A 86 1.26 11.24 9.79
CA ILE A 86 0.77 12.11 8.73
C ILE A 86 0.08 11.22 7.70
N PHE A 87 -1.12 11.58 7.29
CA PHE A 87 -1.93 10.72 6.43
C PHE A 87 -2.83 11.49 5.47
N VAL A 88 -3.23 10.78 4.42
CA VAL A 88 -4.32 11.10 3.52
C VAL A 88 -5.36 9.99 3.64
N GLU A 89 -6.64 10.35 3.67
CA GLU A 89 -7.74 9.41 3.84
C GLU A 89 -8.82 9.59 2.78
N ILE A 90 -9.47 8.48 2.45
CA ILE A 90 -10.74 8.48 1.72
C ILE A 90 -11.83 8.09 2.70
N ASN A 91 -12.87 8.91 2.83
CA ASN A 91 -14.02 8.65 3.70
C ASN A 91 -15.03 7.67 3.07
N GLU A 92 -14.50 6.56 2.55
CA GLU A 92 -15.25 5.48 1.92
C GLU A 92 -14.56 4.16 2.25
N SER A 93 -15.33 3.08 2.30
CA SER A 93 -14.78 1.74 2.54
C SER A 93 -14.13 1.17 1.28
N PHE A 94 -12.99 0.50 1.45
CA PHE A 94 -12.38 -0.26 0.36
C PHE A 94 -13.34 -1.39 -0.09
N PRO A 95 -13.56 -1.59 -1.40
CA PRO A 95 -14.46 -2.63 -1.87
C PRO A 95 -14.03 -4.03 -1.44
N ILE A 96 -14.99 -4.82 -0.92
CA ILE A 96 -14.75 -6.19 -0.46
C ILE A 96 -15.14 -7.17 -1.56
N ASN A 97 -14.37 -8.24 -1.70
CA ASN A 97 -14.61 -9.35 -2.61
C ASN A 97 -14.72 -8.95 -4.10
N ARG A 98 -13.96 -7.93 -4.50
CA ARG A 98 -13.78 -7.52 -5.89
C ARG A 98 -12.39 -6.97 -6.12
N TRP A 99 -11.92 -7.09 -7.36
CA TRP A 99 -10.69 -6.44 -7.81
C TRP A 99 -10.88 -4.93 -7.91
N VAL A 100 -9.87 -4.20 -7.47
CA VAL A 100 -9.77 -2.74 -7.52
C VAL A 100 -8.34 -2.39 -7.89
N HIS A 101 -8.14 -1.47 -8.84
CA HIS A 101 -6.81 -0.94 -9.09
C HIS A 101 -6.50 0.14 -8.04
N LEU A 102 -5.58 -0.16 -7.13
CA LEU A 102 -5.08 0.78 -6.15
C LEU A 102 -3.76 1.36 -6.65
N ALA A 103 -3.62 2.68 -6.62
CA ALA A 103 -2.32 3.33 -6.68
C ALA A 103 -2.19 4.40 -5.60
N VAL A 104 -1.00 4.50 -5.02
CA VAL A 104 -0.60 5.63 -4.20
C VAL A 104 0.68 6.23 -4.74
N THR A 105 0.73 7.56 -4.80
CA THR A 105 1.91 8.28 -5.27
C THR A 105 2.37 9.26 -4.20
N LEU A 106 3.67 9.49 -4.14
CA LEU A 106 4.29 10.55 -3.38
C LEU A 106 5.18 11.35 -4.32
N ASP A 107 4.83 12.62 -4.54
CA ASP A 107 5.49 13.56 -5.44
C ASP A 107 5.99 14.75 -4.62
N GLY A 108 7.28 14.74 -4.27
CA GLY A 108 7.82 15.57 -3.20
C GLY A 108 7.07 15.34 -1.89
N ASN A 109 6.30 16.34 -1.45
CA ASN A 109 5.50 16.24 -0.23
C ASN A 109 4.01 15.99 -0.52
N THR A 110 3.60 15.71 -1.74
CA THR A 110 2.18 15.49 -2.06
C THR A 110 1.88 14.00 -2.17
N GLY A 111 1.18 13.47 -1.18
CA GLY A 111 0.67 12.10 -1.20
C GLY A 111 -0.70 12.05 -1.86
N ARG A 112 -0.93 11.05 -2.72
CA ARG A 112 -2.20 10.85 -3.44
C ARG A 112 -2.64 9.40 -3.37
N ILE A 113 -3.95 9.19 -3.36
CA ILE A 113 -4.60 7.88 -3.42
C ILE A 113 -5.51 7.84 -4.64
N TYR A 114 -5.33 6.83 -5.47
CA TYR A 114 -6.13 6.54 -6.65
C TYR A 114 -6.82 5.19 -6.50
N ILE A 115 -8.08 5.14 -6.88
CA ILE A 115 -8.91 3.93 -6.91
C ILE A 115 -9.51 3.82 -8.31
N ASP A 116 -9.31 2.67 -8.96
CA ASP A 116 -9.75 2.39 -10.33
C ASP A 116 -9.30 3.50 -11.32
N GLY A 117 -8.07 3.96 -11.16
CA GLY A 117 -7.45 4.97 -12.02
C GLY A 117 -7.90 6.42 -11.78
N VAL A 118 -8.74 6.67 -10.76
CA VAL A 118 -9.28 8.00 -10.43
C VAL A 118 -8.70 8.51 -9.11
N LEU A 119 -8.23 9.76 -9.09
CA LEU A 119 -7.76 10.42 -7.87
C LEU A 119 -8.92 10.54 -6.86
N ARG A 120 -8.75 10.02 -5.65
CA ARG A 120 -9.77 10.02 -4.60
C ARG A 120 -9.43 10.90 -3.41
N ALA A 121 -8.14 11.06 -3.11
CA ALA A 121 -7.67 11.91 -2.03
C ALA A 121 -6.23 12.34 -2.27
N GLU A 122 -5.88 13.53 -1.79
CA GLU A 122 -4.51 14.02 -1.77
C GLU A 122 -4.26 14.91 -0.55
N GLY A 123 -2.99 15.10 -0.19
CA GLY A 123 -2.60 15.96 0.91
C GLY A 123 -1.09 16.05 1.11
N ASN A 124 -0.68 16.93 2.02
CA ASN A 124 0.72 17.14 2.34
C ASN A 124 1.26 16.03 3.27
N MET A 125 2.28 15.31 2.80
CA MET A 125 2.96 14.18 3.42
C MET A 125 4.49 14.37 3.30
N PRO A 126 5.12 15.19 4.16
CA PRO A 126 6.54 15.55 4.06
C PRO A 126 7.46 14.44 4.61
N VAL A 127 7.56 13.32 3.89
CA VAL A 127 8.45 12.19 4.21
C VAL A 127 9.10 11.70 2.93
N ASP A 128 10.42 11.49 2.94
CA ASP A 128 11.09 10.78 1.86
C ASP A 128 11.10 9.26 2.18
N PRO A 129 10.61 8.37 1.31
CA PRO A 129 10.61 6.91 1.51
C PRO A 129 11.99 6.35 1.86
N LYS A 130 13.05 6.92 1.29
CA LYS A 130 14.45 6.58 1.57
C LYS A 130 14.85 6.69 3.05
N ASP A 131 14.15 7.53 3.83
CA ASP A 131 14.47 7.78 5.25
C ASP A 131 13.82 6.74 6.17
N VAL A 132 12.80 6.03 5.67
CA VAL A 132 12.00 5.10 6.48
C VAL A 132 12.14 3.65 6.04
N ALA A 133 12.37 3.38 4.76
CA ALA A 133 12.28 2.03 4.21
C ALA A 133 13.53 1.16 4.50
N GLN A 134 13.31 0.06 5.22
CA GLN A 134 14.35 -0.93 5.52
C GLN A 134 13.82 -2.37 5.44
N ARG A 135 12.67 -2.61 6.06
CA ARG A 135 11.88 -3.85 6.03
C ARG A 135 10.62 -3.54 5.23
N ASN A 136 10.52 -4.17 4.07
CA ASN A 136 9.50 -3.81 3.09
C ASN A 136 8.58 -5.01 2.89
N TRP A 137 7.35 -4.89 3.34
CA TRP A 137 6.41 -6.00 3.32
C TRP A 137 5.18 -5.70 2.48
N LEU A 138 4.69 -6.74 1.82
CA LEU A 138 3.33 -6.81 1.33
C LEU A 138 2.53 -7.68 2.30
N GLY A 139 1.37 -7.20 2.70
CA GLY A 139 0.45 -7.97 3.54
C GLY A 139 0.74 -7.99 5.05
N LYS A 140 1.72 -7.22 5.54
CA LYS A 140 2.13 -7.20 6.96
C LYS A 140 2.39 -5.79 7.47
N SER A 141 2.07 -5.55 8.74
CA SER A 141 2.32 -4.28 9.44
C SER A 141 3.64 -4.27 10.20
N GLN A 142 4.26 -3.09 10.27
CA GLN A 142 5.32 -2.76 11.22
C GLN A 142 4.83 -2.84 12.69
N TYR A 143 3.53 -2.74 12.92
CA TYR A 143 2.89 -2.98 14.21
C TYR A 143 2.50 -4.45 14.33
N GLY A 144 3.24 -5.22 15.13
CA GLY A 144 3.04 -6.67 15.24
C GLY A 144 1.69 -7.13 15.83
N SER A 145 0.87 -6.22 16.35
CA SER A 145 -0.50 -6.49 16.81
C SER A 145 -1.54 -6.42 15.69
N ASP A 146 -1.22 -5.76 14.57
CA ASP A 146 -2.15 -5.57 13.48
C ASP A 146 -2.35 -6.91 12.74
N PRO A 147 -3.57 -7.18 12.23
CA PRO A 147 -3.84 -8.36 11.42
C PRO A 147 -3.01 -8.36 10.14
N LEU A 148 -2.65 -9.55 9.67
CA LEU A 148 -2.12 -9.70 8.31
C LEU A 148 -3.23 -9.49 7.28
N PHE A 149 -2.84 -9.09 6.07
CA PHE A 149 -3.76 -8.89 4.97
C PHE A 149 -4.42 -10.22 4.55
N ASP A 150 -5.74 -10.18 4.35
CA ASP A 150 -6.50 -11.26 3.75
C ASP A 150 -7.05 -10.82 2.39
N GLY A 151 -6.46 -11.35 1.33
CA GLY A 151 -6.73 -10.88 -0.01
C GLY A 151 -5.76 -11.41 -1.05
N MET A 152 -5.76 -10.77 -2.21
CA MET A 152 -4.87 -11.10 -3.32
C MET A 152 -4.32 -9.82 -3.93
N LEU A 153 -3.06 -9.87 -4.35
CA LEU A 153 -2.42 -8.82 -5.12
C LEU A 153 -2.02 -9.37 -6.49
N ASP A 154 -2.31 -8.61 -7.53
CA ASP A 154 -1.88 -8.92 -8.90
C ASP A 154 -1.21 -7.67 -9.50
N GLU A 155 -0.28 -7.87 -10.42
CA GLU A 155 0.39 -6.78 -11.15
C GLU A 155 0.97 -5.70 -10.22
N VAL A 156 1.82 -6.09 -9.26
CA VAL A 156 2.41 -5.17 -8.28
C VAL A 156 3.55 -4.36 -8.92
N TYR A 157 3.40 -3.04 -8.95
CA TYR A 157 4.40 -2.07 -9.40
C TYR A 157 4.89 -1.22 -8.24
N ILE A 158 6.20 -1.07 -8.13
CA ILE A 158 6.86 -0.14 -7.20
C ILE A 158 7.88 0.68 -8.00
N MET A 159 7.76 2.00 -7.96
CA MET A 159 8.57 2.91 -8.79
C MET A 159 9.22 4.01 -7.94
N HIS A 160 10.45 4.40 -8.33
CA HIS A 160 11.23 5.50 -7.72
C HIS A 160 10.76 6.91 -8.15
N ARG A 161 9.55 7.02 -8.71
CA ARG A 161 8.97 8.27 -9.19
C ARG A 161 7.47 8.27 -8.91
N ALA A 162 6.91 9.45 -8.78
CA ALA A 162 5.47 9.62 -8.84
C ALA A 162 4.98 9.41 -10.29
N LEU A 163 3.96 8.56 -10.47
CA LEU A 163 3.21 8.49 -11.71
C LEU A 163 2.26 9.68 -11.83
N SER A 164 2.04 10.17 -13.05
CA SER A 164 0.99 11.14 -13.32
C SER A 164 -0.41 10.52 -13.22
N ALA A 165 -1.46 11.34 -13.15
CA ALA A 165 -2.83 10.85 -13.14
C ALA A 165 -3.15 10.05 -14.42
N GLU A 166 -2.64 10.47 -15.57
CA GLU A 166 -2.81 9.79 -16.86
C GLU A 166 -2.10 8.42 -16.88
N GLU A 167 -0.88 8.35 -16.34
CA GLU A 167 -0.14 7.09 -16.24
C GLU A 167 -0.85 6.09 -15.31
N VAL A 168 -1.34 6.56 -14.16
CA VAL A 168 -2.13 5.73 -13.23
C VAL A 168 -3.42 5.25 -13.88
N ASN A 169 -4.11 6.12 -14.63
CA ASN A 169 -5.34 5.76 -15.33
C ASN A 169 -5.11 4.68 -16.39
N ALA A 170 -3.99 4.73 -17.11
CA ALA A 170 -3.63 3.74 -18.13
C ALA A 170 -3.28 2.35 -17.56
N MET A 171 -3.01 2.24 -16.26
CA MET A 171 -2.74 0.97 -15.58
C MET A 171 -4.00 0.26 -15.06
N ALA A 172 -5.09 1.01 -14.92
CA ALA A 172 -6.37 0.54 -14.36
C ALA A 172 -7.23 -0.26 -15.36
#